data_AF-A0A6G3X5K8-F1
#
_entry.id   AF-A0A6G3X5K8-F1
#
_cell.length_a   1.000
_cell.length_b   1.000
_cell.length_c   1.000
_cell.angle_alpha   90.00
_cell.angle_beta   90.00
_cell.angle_gamma   90.00
#
_symmetry.space_group_name_H-M   'P 1'
#
loop_
_entity.id
_entity.type
_entity.pdbx_description
1 polymer ?
#
loop_
_entity_poly.entity_id
_entity_poly.type
_entity_poly.pdbx_seq_one_letter_code
_entity_poly.pdbx_strand_id
1 'polypeptide(L)'
;MSRQASKDTAVELAVRRLLHAAGLRYRVEYPVPGLPRRRIDVAFPRAKVAVLIDGCFWHGCPQHATHPKANADWWRAKLERNMARDRETTEHLIAAGWAVLRFWEHEAPEDVAVRVAAAVQERRSGLTRGKEE
;
A
#
# COMPACT_ATOMS: atom_id res chain seq x y z
N MET A 1 -8.51 -19.05 17.37
CA MET A 1 -7.31 -18.47 16.72
C MET A 1 -7.71 -18.05 15.32
N SER A 2 -7.97 -16.75 15.12
CA SER A 2 -8.47 -16.24 13.85
C SER A 2 -7.44 -16.51 12.75
N ARG A 3 -7.89 -17.13 11.65
CA ARG A 3 -7.11 -17.29 10.41
C ARG A 3 -6.92 -15.88 9.84
N GLN A 4 -5.84 -15.20 10.23
CA GLN A 4 -5.45 -13.95 9.59
C GLN A 4 -5.06 -14.27 8.15
N ALA A 5 -5.98 -14.01 7.22
CA ALA A 5 -5.73 -14.14 5.80
C ALA A 5 -4.65 -13.13 5.41
N SER A 6 -3.58 -13.61 4.79
CA SER A 6 -2.46 -12.78 4.33
C SER A 6 -2.78 -12.01 3.04
N LYS A 7 -3.95 -12.25 2.43
CA LYS A 7 -4.42 -11.70 1.14
C LYS A 7 -5.95 -11.59 1.13
N ASP A 8 -6.49 -10.65 0.34
CA ASP A 8 -7.92 -10.43 0.18
C ASP A 8 -8.64 -10.13 1.51
N THR A 9 -8.02 -9.31 2.36
CA THR A 9 -8.69 -8.83 3.56
C THR A 9 -9.98 -8.09 3.18
N ALA A 10 -10.99 -8.13 4.06
CA ALA A 10 -12.27 -7.47 3.80
C ALA A 10 -12.09 -5.99 3.42
N VAL A 11 -11.05 -5.35 3.98
CA VAL A 11 -10.64 -3.97 3.68
C VAL A 11 -10.10 -3.84 2.26
N GLU A 12 -9.18 -4.71 1.82
CA GLU A 12 -8.68 -4.68 0.43
C GLU A 12 -9.80 -4.86 -0.60
N LEU A 13 -10.74 -5.77 -0.34
CA LEU A 13 -11.94 -5.95 -1.19
C LEU A 13 -12.83 -4.71 -1.21
N ALA A 14 -13.06 -4.08 -0.05
CA ALA A 14 -13.88 -2.88 0.06
C ALA A 14 -13.25 -1.69 -0.69
N VAL A 15 -11.95 -1.45 -0.50
CA VAL A 15 -11.21 -0.40 -1.22
C VAL A 15 -11.29 -0.63 -2.73
N ARG A 16 -11.07 -1.86 -3.19
CA ARG A 16 -11.20 -2.23 -4.62
C ARG A 16 -12.58 -1.89 -5.18
N ARG A 17 -13.66 -2.26 -4.48
CA ARG A 17 -15.04 -1.95 -4.89
C ARG A 17 -15.29 -0.45 -5.00
N LEU A 18 -14.83 0.32 -4.01
CA LEU A 18 -15.00 1.77 -3.99
C LEU A 18 -14.22 2.46 -5.13
N LEU A 19 -12.97 2.05 -5.36
CA LEU A 19 -12.16 2.58 -6.47
C LEU A 19 -12.77 2.25 -7.84
N HIS A 20 -13.31 1.04 -7.99
CA HIS A 20 -14.00 0.65 -9.21
C HIS A 20 -15.31 1.45 -9.41
N ALA A 21 -16.09 1.65 -8.33
CA ALA A 21 -17.28 2.48 -8.36
C ALA A 21 -16.97 3.95 -8.71
N ALA A 22 -15.81 4.45 -8.30
CA ALA A 22 -15.28 5.76 -8.68
C ALA A 22 -14.76 5.82 -10.13
N GLY A 23 -14.88 4.74 -10.92
CA GLY A 23 -14.46 4.68 -12.33
C GLY A 23 -12.94 4.60 -12.52
N LEU A 24 -12.18 4.33 -11.46
CA LEU A 24 -10.72 4.24 -11.55
C LEU A 24 -10.29 2.83 -11.99
N ARG A 25 -9.38 2.77 -12.96
CA ARG A 25 -8.79 1.52 -13.43
C ARG A 25 -7.44 1.29 -12.76
N TYR A 26 -7.34 0.21 -12.01
CA TYR A 26 -6.14 -0.20 -11.30
C TYR A 26 -5.70 -1.62 -11.66
N ARG A 27 -4.49 -1.98 -11.26
CA ARG A 27 -3.96 -3.34 -11.28
C ARG A 27 -3.76 -3.79 -9.83
N VAL A 28 -4.04 -5.05 -9.56
CA VAL A 28 -3.78 -5.67 -8.25
C VAL A 28 -2.53 -6.54 -8.33
N GLU A 29 -1.86 -6.74 -7.19
CA GLU A 29 -0.62 -7.53 -7.10
C GLU A 29 0.42 -7.16 -8.17
N TYR A 30 0.59 -5.87 -8.43
CA TYR A 30 1.46 -5.40 -9.50
C TYR A 30 2.94 -5.54 -9.08
N PRO A 31 3.83 -6.12 -9.91
CA PRO A 31 5.24 -6.24 -9.56
C PRO A 31 5.88 -4.86 -9.48
N VAL A 32 6.64 -4.61 -8.40
CA VAL A 32 7.45 -3.39 -8.30
C VAL A 32 8.50 -3.41 -9.43
N PRO A 33 8.53 -2.39 -10.31
CA PRO A 33 9.49 -2.36 -11.41
C PRO A 33 10.92 -2.46 -10.89
N GLY A 34 11.73 -3.40 -11.40
CA GLY A 34 13.10 -3.63 -10.92
C GLY A 34 13.24 -4.46 -9.63
N LEU A 35 12.14 -4.77 -8.94
CA LEU A 35 12.13 -5.60 -7.73
C LEU A 35 11.04 -6.68 -7.83
N PRO A 36 11.29 -7.78 -8.58
CA PRO A 36 10.28 -8.78 -8.92
C PRO A 36 9.81 -9.63 -7.74
N ARG A 37 10.45 -9.52 -6.56
CA ARG A 37 9.98 -10.16 -5.32
C ARG A 37 9.02 -9.29 -4.52
N ARG A 38 8.85 -8.02 -4.89
CA ARG A 38 7.98 -7.06 -4.21
C ARG A 38 6.74 -6.78 -5.06
N ARG A 39 5.62 -6.58 -4.38
CA ARG A 39 4.31 -6.41 -5.01
C ARG A 39 3.66 -5.15 -4.44
N ILE A 40 2.93 -4.46 -5.30
CA ILE A 40 2.07 -3.34 -4.96
C ILE A 40 0.65 -3.91 -4.91
N ASP A 41 -0.06 -3.69 -3.81
CA ASP A 41 -1.40 -4.24 -3.62
C ASP A 41 -2.38 -3.66 -4.64
N VAL A 42 -2.38 -2.33 -4.78
CA VAL A 42 -3.15 -1.63 -5.82
C VAL A 42 -2.26 -0.62 -6.54
N ALA A 43 -2.04 -0.83 -7.83
CA ALA A 43 -1.23 0.04 -8.68
C ALA A 43 -2.06 0.75 -9.74
N PHE A 44 -1.70 2.00 -10.00
CA PHE A 44 -2.20 2.82 -11.10
C PHE A 44 -1.05 3.17 -12.04
N PRO A 45 -0.64 2.26 -12.95
CA PRO A 45 0.55 2.47 -13.78
C PRO A 45 0.53 3.76 -14.61
N ARG A 46 -0.65 4.18 -15.08
CA ARG A 46 -0.81 5.42 -15.87
C ARG A 46 -0.58 6.69 -15.07
N ALA A 47 -0.97 6.69 -13.80
CA ALA A 47 -0.77 7.83 -12.89
C ALA A 47 0.54 7.69 -12.07
N LYS A 48 1.25 6.55 -12.21
CA LYS A 48 2.35 6.11 -11.36
C LYS A 48 1.99 6.28 -9.86
N VAL A 49 0.85 5.74 -9.44
CA VAL A 49 0.46 5.69 -8.02
C VAL A 49 0.52 4.24 -7.55
N ALA A 50 1.18 4.01 -6.42
CA ALA A 50 1.33 2.71 -5.77
C ALA A 50 0.66 2.77 -4.41
N VAL A 51 -0.28 1.87 -4.15
CA VAL A 51 -0.98 1.73 -2.88
C VAL A 51 -0.53 0.44 -2.23
N LEU A 52 0.00 0.56 -1.01
CA LEU A 52 0.42 -0.56 -0.18
C LEU A 52 -0.48 -0.61 1.07
N ILE A 53 -1.01 -1.78 1.39
CA ILE A 53 -1.88 -2.00 2.54
C ILE A 53 -1.16 -2.88 3.55
N ASP A 54 -0.72 -2.27 4.63
CA ASP A 54 0.09 -2.93 5.65
C ASP A 54 -0.78 -3.56 6.74
N GLY A 55 -0.51 -4.83 7.02
CA GLY A 55 -1.15 -5.53 8.13
C GLY A 55 -0.69 -4.97 9.48
N CYS A 56 -1.62 -4.59 10.34
CA CYS A 56 -1.35 -4.03 11.66
C CYS A 56 -0.54 -4.95 12.55
N PHE A 57 -0.82 -6.25 12.44
CA PHE A 57 -0.12 -7.28 13.20
C PHE A 57 1.32 -7.48 12.72
N TRP A 58 1.55 -7.41 11.41
CA TRP A 58 2.86 -7.72 10.79
C TRP A 58 3.81 -6.52 10.70
N HIS A 59 3.28 -5.30 10.80
CA HIS A 59 4.06 -4.06 10.76
C HIS A 59 4.03 -3.29 12.09
N GLY A 60 3.45 -3.87 13.15
CA GLY A 60 3.53 -3.32 14.51
C GLY A 60 2.80 -1.98 14.65
N CYS A 61 1.54 -1.93 14.23
CA CYS A 61 0.74 -0.70 14.30
C CYS A 61 0.76 -0.14 15.74
N PRO A 62 1.04 1.18 15.93
CA PRO A 62 1.14 1.79 17.26
C PRO A 62 -0.15 1.68 18.09
N GLN A 63 -1.31 1.45 17.46
CA GLN A 63 -2.59 1.27 18.16
C GLN A 63 -2.83 -0.15 18.67
N HIS A 64 -2.27 -1.17 18.02
CA HIS A 64 -2.57 -2.58 18.28
C HIS A 64 -1.32 -3.41 18.60
N ALA A 65 -0.21 -2.76 18.94
CA ALA A 65 1.09 -3.35 19.24
C ALA A 65 1.03 -4.28 20.47
N THR A 66 0.42 -5.44 20.28
CA THR A 66 0.37 -6.51 21.27
C THR A 66 1.66 -7.27 21.09
N HIS A 67 2.74 -6.78 21.72
CA HIS A 67 4.02 -7.45 21.69
C HIS A 67 3.88 -8.82 22.37
N PRO A 68 4.05 -9.95 21.64
CA PRO A 68 4.02 -11.25 22.28
C PRO A 68 5.18 -11.30 23.27
N LYS A 69 4.90 -11.59 24.56
CA LYS A 69 5.94 -11.74 25.59
C LYS A 69 6.94 -12.87 25.27
N ALA A 70 6.55 -13.83 24.44
CA ALA A 70 7.41 -14.91 23.96
C ALA A 70 8.13 -14.53 22.66
N ASN A 71 9.44 -14.78 22.59
CA ASN A 71 10.30 -14.51 21.43
C ASN A 71 10.38 -13.03 21.01
N ALA A 72 10.30 -12.11 21.98
CA ALA A 72 10.27 -10.67 21.73
C ALA A 72 11.45 -10.16 20.87
N ASP A 73 12.67 -10.67 21.08
CA ASP A 73 13.84 -10.27 20.29
C ASP A 73 13.76 -10.75 18.84
N TRP A 74 13.26 -11.96 18.63
CA TRP A 74 13.02 -12.48 17.27
C TRP A 74 11.94 -11.66 16.56
N TRP A 75 10.85 -11.31 17.26
CA TRP A 75 9.79 -10.46 16.72
C TRP A 75 10.30 -9.05 16.41
N ARG A 76 11.10 -8.45 17.30
CA ARG A 76 11.72 -7.14 17.07
C ARG A 76 12.62 -7.18 15.83
N ALA A 77 13.52 -8.15 15.73
CA ALA A 77 14.40 -8.29 14.58
C ALA A 77 13.64 -8.54 13.27
N LYS A 78 12.53 -9.28 13.33
CA LYS A 78 11.66 -9.53 12.16
C LYS A 78 10.92 -8.27 11.72
N LEU A 79 10.36 -7.51 12.67
CA LEU A 79 9.67 -6.25 12.39
C LEU A 79 10.63 -5.21 11.81
N GLU A 80 11.81 -5.05 12.39
CA GLU A 80 12.87 -4.16 11.87
C GLU A 80 13.24 -4.53 10.43
N ARG A 81 13.38 -5.82 10.11
CA ARG A 81 13.64 -6.27 8.73
C ARG A 81 12.49 -5.98 7.79
N ASN A 82 11.25 -6.11 8.24
CA ASN A 82 10.07 -5.76 7.43
C ASN A 82 10.04 -4.25 7.16
N MET A 83 10.19 -3.43 8.21
CA MET A 83 10.23 -1.97 8.08
C MET A 83 11.37 -1.49 7.17
N ALA A 84 12.56 -2.08 7.29
CA ALA A 84 13.69 -1.77 6.42
C ALA A 84 13.39 -2.10 4.95
N ARG A 85 12.79 -3.27 4.68
CA ARG A 85 12.36 -3.65 3.33
C ARG A 85 11.29 -2.74 2.78
N ASP A 86 10.33 -2.34 3.61
CA ASP A 86 9.26 -1.45 3.19
C ASP A 86 9.78 -0.06 2.83
N ARG A 87 10.73 0.45 3.63
CA ARG A 87 11.42 1.71 3.37
C ARG A 87 12.17 1.65 2.04
N GLU A 88 12.96 0.60 1.82
CA GLU A 88 13.67 0.40 0.56
C GLU A 88 12.70 0.30 -0.63
N THR A 89 11.53 -0.32 -0.44
CA THR A 89 10.49 -0.42 -1.48
C THR A 89 9.91 0.95 -1.82
N THR A 90 9.64 1.73 -0.79
CA THR A 90 9.11 3.08 -0.90
C THR A 90 10.11 3.98 -1.62
N GLU A 91 11.38 3.97 -1.20
CA GLU A 91 12.47 4.74 -1.83
C GLU A 91 12.65 4.35 -3.29
N HIS A 92 12.62 3.04 -3.61
CA HIS A 92 12.74 2.55 -4.99
C HIS A 92 11.56 2.98 -5.88
N LEU A 93 10.34 2.90 -5.37
CA LEU A 93 9.15 3.35 -6.10
C LEU A 93 9.18 4.87 -6.34
N ILE A 94 9.55 5.65 -5.32
CA ILE A 94 9.72 7.11 -5.44
C ILE A 94 10.78 7.45 -6.49
N ALA A 95 11.94 6.77 -6.45
CA ALA A 95 13.00 6.95 -7.44
C ALA A 95 12.54 6.58 -8.87
N ALA A 96 11.67 5.58 -9.00
CA ALA A 96 11.03 5.23 -10.28
C ALA A 96 9.90 6.20 -10.70
N GLY A 97 9.67 7.27 -9.93
CA GLY A 97 8.69 8.31 -10.19
C GLY A 97 7.26 7.93 -9.80
N TRP A 98 7.09 6.97 -8.90
CA TRP A 98 5.80 6.58 -8.35
C TRP A 98 5.46 7.37 -7.08
N ALA A 99 4.20 7.78 -6.93
CA ALA A 99 3.67 8.23 -5.65
C ALA A 99 3.29 6.98 -4.83
N VAL A 100 3.85 6.86 -3.63
CA VAL A 100 3.61 5.72 -2.74
C VAL A 100 2.64 6.16 -1.64
N LEU A 101 1.51 5.48 -1.54
CA LEU A 101 0.53 5.65 -0.47
C LEU A 101 0.50 4.37 0.35
N ARG A 102 0.73 4.49 1.66
CA ARG A 102 0.65 3.36 2.60
C ARG A 102 -0.55 3.57 3.51
N PHE A 103 -1.35 2.53 3.65
CA PHE A 103 -2.50 2.51 4.53
C PHE A 103 -2.46 1.27 5.42
N TRP A 104 -3.00 1.38 6.62
CA TRP A 104 -3.11 0.24 7.52
C TRP A 104 -4.40 -0.55 7.26
N GLU A 105 -4.39 -1.86 7.52
CA GLU A 105 -5.61 -2.67 7.42
C GLU A 105 -6.75 -2.21 8.37
N HIS A 106 -6.46 -1.41 9.40
CA HIS A 106 -7.48 -0.87 10.30
C HIS A 106 -8.10 0.45 9.82
N GLU A 107 -7.55 1.07 8.77
CA GLU A 107 -8.12 2.30 8.22
C GLU A 107 -9.45 2.01 7.52
N ALA A 108 -10.37 2.97 7.61
CA ALA A 108 -11.66 2.86 6.96
C ALA A 108 -11.47 2.74 5.43
N PRO A 109 -12.04 1.72 4.76
CA PRO A 109 -11.90 1.55 3.32
C PRO A 109 -12.34 2.79 2.51
N GLU A 110 -13.32 3.53 3.03
CA GLU A 110 -13.85 4.77 2.47
C GLU A 110 -12.79 5.87 2.44
N ASP A 111 -12.13 6.13 3.56
CA ASP A 111 -11.06 7.13 3.67
C ASP A 111 -9.88 6.76 2.77
N VAL A 112 -9.50 5.48 2.75
CA VAL A 112 -8.44 4.97 1.87
C VAL A 112 -8.81 5.23 0.40
N ALA A 113 -10.02 4.86 -0.02
CA ALA A 113 -10.47 5.05 -1.38
C ALA A 113 -10.49 6.53 -1.80
N VAL A 114 -10.96 7.42 -0.92
CA VAL A 114 -10.98 8.87 -1.17
C VAL A 114 -9.56 9.41 -1.35
N ARG A 115 -8.63 9.05 -0.46
CA ARG A 115 -7.24 9.52 -0.52
C ARG A 115 -6.51 8.99 -1.76
N VAL A 116 -6.72 7.72 -2.12
CA VAL A 116 -6.20 7.13 -3.35
C VAL A 116 -6.77 7.82 -4.59
N ALA A 117 -8.09 8.04 -4.63
CA ALA A 117 -8.73 8.69 -5.76
C ALA A 117 -8.20 10.13 -5.97
N ALA A 118 -8.07 10.90 -4.88
CA ALA A 118 -7.52 12.25 -4.93
C ALA A 118 -6.08 12.25 -5.49
N ALA A 119 -5.20 11.39 -4.97
CA ALA A 119 -3.81 11.30 -5.44
C ALA A 119 -3.72 10.88 -6.92
N VAL A 120 -4.58 9.95 -7.37
CA VAL A 120 -4.63 9.54 -8.79
C VAL A 120 -5.11 10.69 -9.67
N GLN A 121 -6.11 11.45 -9.25
CA GLN A 121 -6.61 12.61 -10.00
C GLN A 121 -5.57 13.74 -10.07
N GLU A 122 -4.90 14.05 -8.96
CA GLU A 122 -3.82 15.04 -8.92
C GLU A 122 -2.68 14.65 -9.88
N ARG A 123 -2.22 13.40 -9.84
CA ARG A 123 -1.16 12.92 -10.75
C ARG A 123 -1.60 12.93 -12.21
N ARG A 124 -2.86 12.61 -12.50
CA ARG A 124 -3.41 12.68 -13.86
C ARG A 124 -3.48 14.11 -14.38
N SER A 125 -3.91 15.06 -13.55
CA SER A 125 -4.00 16.48 -13.91
C SER A 125 -2.62 17.13 -14.08
N GLY A 126 -1.64 16.75 -13.25
CA GLY A 126 -0.25 17.13 -13.42
C GLY A 126 0.38 16.60 -14.71
N LEU A 127 0.06 15.35 -15.10
CA LEU A 127 0.51 14.78 -16.38
C LEU A 127 -0.09 15.50 -17.59
N THR A 128 -1.34 15.98 -17.51
CA THR A 128 -1.96 16.72 -18.61
C THR A 128 -1.36 18.11 -18.80
N ARG A 129 -0.95 18.78 -17.71
CA ARG A 129 -0.32 20.11 -17.77
C ARG A 129 1.11 20.11 -18.32
N GLY A 130 1.87 19.03 -18.12
CA GLY A 130 3.24 18.91 -18.62
C GLY A 130 3.38 18.46 -20.08
N LYS A 131 2.28 18.39 -20.86
CA LYS A 131 2.29 17.94 -22.26
C LYS A 131 2.12 19.10 -23.27
N GLU A 132 1.99 20.33 -22.79
CA GLU A 132 1.77 21.54 -23.60
C GLU A 132 2.99 22.46 -23.71
N GLU A 133 4.17 22.03 -23.25
CA GLU A 133 5.44 22.79 -23.36
C GLU A 133 6.43 22.14 -24.36
#